data_AF-A0A9E5UNG8-F1
#
_entry.id   AF-A0A9E5UNG8-F1
#
_cell.length_a   1.000
_cell.length_b   1.000
_cell.length_c   1.000
_cell.angle_alpha   90.00
_cell.angle_beta   90.00
_cell.angle_gamma   90.00
#
_symmetry.space_group_name_H-M   'P 1'
#
loop_
_entity.id
_entity.type
_entity.pdbx_description
1 polymer ?
#
loop_
_entity_poly.entity_id
_entity_poly.type
_entity_poly.pdbx_seq_one_letter_code
_entity_poly.pdbx_strand_id
1 'polypeptide(L)'
;MVAAGRAVLAGGALALAGCTDAATRIAYDLEAGAKSLAASPESRATVRHEPSRLPEGCDGAYALEIGRGAKGDPGKGSITVKCAGHGLYYTTYHLNFVVVPATVGVRKAAGEPVLLQLEKRGDEIALTEAR
;
A
#
# COMPACT_ATOMS: atom_id res chain seq x y z
N MET A 1 -6.88 -32.77 4.09
CA MET A 1 -6.11 -31.97 3.11
C MET A 1 -6.97 -30.78 2.71
N VAL A 2 -6.69 -29.58 3.22
CA VAL A 2 -7.47 -28.39 2.89
C VAL A 2 -6.74 -27.63 1.80
N ALA A 3 -7.38 -27.52 0.64
CA ALA A 3 -6.86 -26.80 -0.51
C ALA A 3 -6.80 -25.30 -0.20
N ALA A 4 -5.60 -24.73 -0.24
CA ALA A 4 -5.38 -23.30 -0.19
C ALA A 4 -5.80 -22.69 -1.55
N GLY A 5 -7.06 -22.28 -1.66
CA GLY A 5 -7.54 -21.50 -2.78
C GLY A 5 -6.91 -20.10 -2.74
N ARG A 6 -5.97 -19.82 -3.65
CA ARG A 6 -5.48 -18.47 -3.90
C ARG A 6 -6.60 -17.66 -4.58
N ALA A 7 -7.35 -16.91 -3.80
CA ALA A 7 -8.23 -15.88 -4.34
C ALA A 7 -7.38 -14.70 -4.83
N VAL A 8 -7.19 -14.60 -6.14
CA VAL A 8 -6.68 -13.39 -6.79
C VAL A 8 -7.88 -12.48 -7.01
N LEU A 9 -8.18 -11.63 -6.04
CA LEU A 9 -9.13 -10.55 -6.24
C LEU A 9 -8.43 -9.49 -7.10
N ALA A 10 -8.69 -9.53 -8.40
CA ALA A 10 -8.35 -8.48 -9.35
C ALA A 10 -9.26 -7.26 -9.10
N GLY A 11 -9.04 -6.58 -7.98
CA GLY A 11 -9.61 -5.26 -7.71
C GLY A 11 -8.76 -4.21 -8.39
N GLY A 12 -9.01 -3.97 -9.69
CA GLY A 12 -8.49 -2.79 -10.38
C GLY A 12 -9.19 -1.56 -9.81
N ALA A 13 -8.63 -0.98 -8.75
CA ALA A 13 -9.02 0.34 -8.30
C ALA A 13 -8.59 1.34 -9.39
N LEU A 14 -9.55 1.93 -10.10
CA LEU A 14 -9.32 3.10 -10.92
C LEU A 14 -8.83 4.22 -10.00
N ALA A 15 -7.51 4.40 -9.94
CA ALA A 15 -6.90 5.54 -9.27
C ALA A 15 -7.44 6.81 -9.92
N LEU A 16 -8.26 7.55 -9.19
CA LEU A 16 -8.62 8.93 -9.50
C LEU A 16 -7.29 9.70 -9.65
N ALA A 17 -6.90 9.98 -10.90
CA ALA A 17 -5.68 10.69 -11.26
C ALA A 17 -5.77 12.19 -10.92
N GLY A 18 -6.12 12.52 -9.68
CA GLY A 18 -5.90 13.84 -9.11
C GLY A 18 -4.41 14.07 -8.91
N CYS A 19 -3.98 15.33 -8.91
CA CYS A 19 -2.59 15.75 -8.66
C CYS A 19 -2.11 15.33 -7.26
N THR A 20 -1.75 14.07 -7.11
CA THR A 20 -1.35 13.45 -5.85
C THR A 20 -0.03 12.73 -6.05
N ASP A 21 0.86 12.82 -5.07
CA ASP A 21 2.20 12.27 -5.12
C ASP A 21 2.25 10.74 -4.98
N ALA A 22 3.41 10.13 -5.24
CA ALA A 22 3.57 8.67 -5.25
C ALA A 22 3.22 8.00 -3.92
N ALA A 23 3.55 8.60 -2.77
CA ALA A 23 3.28 8.01 -1.47
C ALA A 23 1.77 8.08 -1.14
N THR A 24 1.13 9.20 -1.48
CA THR A 24 -0.31 9.40 -1.28
C THR A 24 -1.15 8.43 -2.14
N ARG A 25 -0.73 8.10 -3.36
CA ARG A 25 -1.43 7.10 -4.20
C ARG A 25 -1.41 5.70 -3.59
N ILE A 26 -0.26 5.27 -3.06
CA ILE A 26 -0.17 3.99 -2.35
C ILE A 26 -1.11 3.99 -1.14
N ALA A 27 -1.21 5.12 -0.43
CA ALA A 27 -2.17 5.24 0.66
C ALA A 27 -3.62 5.05 0.16
N TYR A 28 -4.03 5.66 -0.94
CA TYR A 28 -5.37 5.44 -1.49
C TYR A 28 -5.63 3.99 -1.91
N ASP A 29 -4.64 3.32 -2.50
CA ASP A 29 -4.78 1.91 -2.86
C ASP A 29 -4.96 1.02 -1.61
N LEU A 30 -4.24 1.33 -0.52
CA LEU A 30 -4.40 0.66 0.76
C LEU A 30 -5.75 0.98 1.41
N GLU A 31 -6.27 2.21 1.29
CA GLU A 31 -7.59 2.58 1.78
C GLU A 31 -8.67 1.75 1.07
N ALA A 32 -8.63 1.73 -0.27
CA ALA A 32 -9.56 0.97 -1.08
C ALA A 32 -9.47 -0.54 -0.76
N GLY A 33 -8.26 -1.07 -0.66
CA GLY A 33 -8.00 -2.46 -0.30
C GLY A 33 -8.48 -2.82 1.10
N ALA A 34 -8.24 -1.95 2.09
CA ALA A 34 -8.67 -2.16 3.47
C ALA A 34 -10.19 -2.14 3.60
N LYS A 35 -10.86 -1.15 2.98
CA LYS A 35 -12.33 -1.08 2.94
C LYS A 35 -12.95 -2.30 2.28
N SER A 36 -12.38 -2.73 1.15
CA SER A 36 -12.82 -3.93 0.42
C SER A 36 -12.64 -5.20 1.26
N LEU A 37 -11.47 -5.38 1.87
CA LEU A 37 -11.21 -6.53 2.74
C LEU A 37 -12.14 -6.52 3.96
N ALA A 38 -12.34 -5.37 4.61
CA ALA A 38 -13.24 -5.24 5.76
C ALA A 38 -14.66 -5.70 5.43
N ALA A 39 -15.18 -5.34 4.25
CA ALA A 39 -16.50 -5.75 3.77
C ALA A 39 -16.60 -7.19 3.26
N SER A 40 -15.47 -7.86 3.03
CA SER A 40 -15.38 -9.22 2.47
C SER A 40 -15.43 -10.30 3.55
N PRO A 41 -15.88 -11.55 3.28
CA PRO A 41 -15.66 -12.68 4.19
C PRO A 41 -14.19 -13.14 4.25
N GLU A 42 -13.34 -12.70 3.33
CA GLU A 42 -11.93 -13.10 3.27
C GLU A 42 -11.13 -12.57 4.48
N SER A 43 -10.10 -13.32 4.87
CA SER A 43 -9.17 -12.93 5.94
C SER A 43 -7.93 -12.19 5.42
N ARG A 44 -7.68 -12.23 4.10
CA ARG A 44 -6.51 -11.64 3.46
C ARG A 44 -6.88 -11.02 2.11
N ALA A 45 -6.17 -9.96 1.74
CA ALA A 45 -6.25 -9.38 0.40
C ALA A 45 -4.86 -8.96 -0.08
N THR A 46 -4.65 -8.93 -1.40
CA THR A 46 -3.46 -8.33 -2.01
C THR A 46 -3.89 -7.08 -2.75
N VAL A 47 -3.27 -5.95 -2.41
CA VAL A 47 -3.42 -4.69 -3.14
C VAL A 47 -2.26 -4.57 -4.12
N ARG A 48 -2.56 -4.26 -5.38
CA ARG A 48 -1.54 -4.03 -6.42
C ARG A 48 -1.48 -2.55 -6.72
N HIS A 49 -0.33 -1.93 -6.47
CA HIS A 49 -0.05 -0.56 -6.85
C HIS A 49 0.82 -0.52 -8.11
N GLU A 50 0.34 0.17 -9.13
CA GLU A 50 1.12 0.48 -10.33
C GLU A 50 1.69 1.89 -10.22
N PRO A 51 3.02 2.06 -10.27
CA PRO A 51 3.63 3.38 -10.26
C PRO A 51 3.22 4.13 -11.53
N SER A 52 2.74 5.36 -11.37
CA SER A 52 2.38 6.23 -12.48
C SER A 52 3.31 7.43 -12.54
N ARG A 53 3.58 7.91 -13.75
CA ARG A 53 4.51 9.01 -14.05
C ARG A 53 3.91 10.40 -13.80
N LEU A 54 2.60 10.54 -14.04
CA LEU A 54 1.94 11.85 -14.12
C LEU A 54 0.81 11.96 -13.09
N PRO A 55 0.46 13.18 -12.64
CA PRO A 55 1.23 14.44 -12.76
C PRO A 55 2.42 14.55 -11.79
N GLU A 56 2.33 13.98 -10.59
CA GLU A 56 3.46 13.84 -9.65
C GLU A 56 3.56 12.37 -9.24
N GLY A 57 4.58 11.67 -9.72
CA GLY A 57 4.71 10.23 -9.52
C GLY A 57 6.11 9.73 -9.84
N CYS A 58 6.29 8.42 -9.79
CA CYS A 58 7.59 7.80 -9.99
C CYS A 58 7.63 7.00 -11.30
N ASP A 59 8.43 7.47 -12.27
CA ASP A 59 8.69 6.77 -13.53
C ASP A 59 10.04 6.04 -13.56
N GLY A 60 10.88 6.24 -12.54
CA GLY A 60 12.15 5.55 -12.34
C GLY A 60 12.05 4.33 -11.42
N ALA A 61 13.19 3.69 -11.19
CA ALA A 61 13.31 2.72 -10.11
C ALA A 61 13.01 3.39 -8.76
N TYR A 62 12.38 2.66 -7.84
CA TYR A 62 11.95 3.22 -6.56
C TYR A 62 12.19 2.29 -5.39
N ALA A 63 12.36 2.89 -4.22
CA ALA A 63 12.31 2.20 -2.94
C ALA A 63 11.07 2.66 -2.18
N LEU A 64 10.24 1.69 -1.81
CA LEU A 64 9.08 1.87 -0.95
C LEU A 64 9.43 1.40 0.46
N GLU A 65 9.12 2.21 1.46
CA GLU A 65 9.12 1.82 2.86
C GLU A 65 7.77 2.21 3.48
N ILE A 66 7.19 1.31 4.26
CA ILE A 66 5.97 1.55 5.04
C ILE A 66 6.33 1.28 6.49
N GLY A 67 6.52 2.35 7.24
CA GLY A 67 6.95 2.30 8.63
C GLY A 67 5.89 1.72 9.55
N ARG A 68 6.33 1.02 10.59
CA ARG A 68 5.48 0.55 11.69
C ARG A 68 4.65 1.71 12.28
N GLY A 69 3.34 1.51 12.42
CA GLY A 69 2.42 2.53 12.97
C GLY A 69 0.97 2.05 13.02
N ALA A 70 0.12 2.78 13.75
CA ALA A 70 -1.31 2.54 13.85
C ALA A 70 -2.06 3.88 14.00
N LYS A 71 -3.40 3.85 13.88
CA LYS A 71 -4.25 5.02 14.08
C LYS A 71 -4.01 5.64 15.46
N GLY A 72 -3.77 6.95 15.50
CA GLY A 72 -3.61 7.68 16.76
C GLY A 72 -2.21 7.59 17.40
N ASP A 73 -1.19 7.12 16.66
CA ASP A 73 0.23 7.18 17.08
C ASP A 73 0.96 8.30 16.32
N PRO A 74 0.78 9.59 16.72
CA PRO A 74 1.41 10.73 16.04
C PRO A 74 2.93 10.64 16.19
N GLY A 75 3.61 10.37 15.07
CA GLY A 75 5.07 10.25 14.98
C GLY A 75 5.58 8.86 14.60
N LYS A 76 4.70 7.86 14.42
CA LYS A 76 5.11 6.51 14.00
C LYS A 76 4.45 6.06 12.72
N GLY A 77 5.28 5.65 11.76
CA GLY A 77 4.87 5.03 10.50
C GLY A 77 4.57 6.06 9.41
N SER A 78 5.31 5.99 8.31
CA SER A 78 5.03 6.71 7.09
C SER A 78 5.17 5.76 5.91
N ILE A 79 4.38 5.99 4.87
CA ILE A 79 4.75 5.53 3.54
C ILE A 79 5.80 6.51 3.04
N THR A 80 6.92 5.97 2.57
CA THR A 80 8.02 6.73 2.00
C THR A 80 8.36 6.11 0.65
N VAL A 81 8.34 6.92 -0.41
CA VAL A 81 8.72 6.51 -1.76
C VAL A 81 9.92 7.35 -2.18
N LYS A 82 11.09 6.71 -2.28
CA LYS A 82 12.29 7.32 -2.85
C LYS A 82 12.38 6.91 -4.31
N CYS A 83 12.19 7.87 -5.21
CA CYS A 83 12.15 7.61 -6.64
C CYS A 83 13.44 8.11 -7.32
N ALA A 84 14.04 7.31 -8.19
CA ALA A 84 15.22 7.73 -8.95
C ALA A 84 14.86 8.87 -9.91
N GLY A 85 15.66 9.93 -9.91
CA GLY A 85 15.40 11.13 -10.72
C GLY A 85 14.34 12.08 -10.13
N HIS A 86 13.71 11.70 -9.02
CA HIS A 86 12.75 12.51 -8.29
C HIS A 86 13.15 12.61 -6.81
N GLY A 87 12.38 13.38 -6.05
CA GLY A 87 12.59 13.55 -4.61
C GLY A 87 12.09 12.39 -3.76
N LEU A 88 11.92 12.69 -2.47
CA LEU A 88 11.28 11.81 -1.51
C LEU A 88 9.81 12.19 -1.39
N TYR A 89 8.92 11.24 -1.58
CA TYR A 89 7.50 11.39 -1.28
C TYR A 89 7.19 10.71 0.04
N TYR A 90 6.35 11.33 0.86
CA TYR A 90 5.97 10.74 2.15
C TYR A 90 4.52 11.07 2.52
N THR A 91 3.87 10.14 3.22
CA THR A 91 2.56 10.37 3.82
C THR A 91 2.33 9.48 5.03
N THR A 92 1.58 9.97 6.00
CA THR A 92 1.08 9.19 7.15
C THR A 92 -0.38 8.78 6.97
N TYR A 93 -1.01 9.12 5.83
CA TYR A 93 -2.44 8.92 5.61
C TYR A 93 -2.90 7.47 5.81
N HIS A 94 -2.01 6.51 5.57
CA HIS A 94 -2.29 5.09 5.71
C HIS A 94 -2.68 4.61 7.10
N LEU A 95 -2.26 5.33 8.13
CA LEU A 95 -2.60 5.00 9.52
C LEU A 95 -4.09 5.18 9.83
N ASN A 96 -4.86 5.84 8.96
CA ASN A 96 -6.30 5.98 9.16
C ASN A 96 -7.09 4.69 8.90
N PHE A 97 -6.52 3.74 8.14
CA PHE A 97 -7.25 2.58 7.63
C PHE A 97 -6.49 1.26 7.73
N VAL A 98 -5.16 1.28 7.89
CA VAL A 98 -4.38 0.08 8.20
C VAL A 98 -3.46 0.29 9.40
N VAL A 99 -3.20 -0.82 10.10
CA VAL A 99 -2.10 -0.95 11.05
C VAL A 99 -0.91 -1.59 10.36
N VAL A 100 0.29 -1.12 10.69
CA VAL A 100 1.55 -1.67 10.19
C VAL A 100 2.31 -2.25 11.39
N PRO A 101 2.22 -3.56 11.67
CA PRO A 101 2.82 -4.17 12.86
C PRO A 101 4.35 -4.15 12.86
N ALA A 102 4.97 -4.19 11.68
CA ALA A 102 6.42 -4.09 11.47
C ALA A 102 6.70 -3.29 10.19
N THR A 103 7.79 -2.54 10.18
CA THR A 103 8.21 -1.82 8.97
C THR A 103 8.46 -2.80 7.85
N VAL A 104 7.86 -2.55 6.69
CA VAL A 104 8.10 -3.32 5.46
C VAL A 104 8.67 -2.42 4.39
N GLY A 105 9.46 -2.98 3.47
CA GLY A 105 10.00 -2.21 2.37
C GLY A 105 10.46 -3.08 1.23
N VAL A 106 10.48 -2.50 0.04
CA VAL A 106 10.84 -3.18 -1.21
C VAL A 106 11.51 -2.21 -2.16
N ARG A 107 12.40 -2.73 -3.01
CA ARG A 107 12.97 -1.99 -4.15
C ARG A 107 12.39 -2.54 -5.45
N LYS A 108 12.09 -1.65 -6.36
CA LYS A 108 11.36 -1.94 -7.60
C LYS A 108 12.00 -1.25 -8.78
N ALA A 109 12.03 -1.93 -9.91
CA ALA A 109 12.43 -1.33 -11.18
C ALA A 109 11.39 -0.31 -11.65
N ALA A 110 11.77 0.52 -12.64
CA ALA A 110 10.85 1.45 -13.27
C ALA A 110 9.63 0.72 -13.84
N GLY A 111 8.42 1.20 -13.51
CA GLY A 111 7.16 0.58 -13.96
C GLY A 111 6.81 -0.75 -13.28
N GLU A 112 7.66 -1.29 -12.41
CA GLU A 112 7.38 -2.54 -11.73
C GLU A 112 6.30 -2.31 -10.65
N PRO A 113 5.21 -3.11 -10.62
CA PRO A 113 4.20 -2.97 -9.59
C PRO A 113 4.72 -3.48 -8.24
N VAL A 114 4.14 -2.94 -7.17
CA VAL A 114 4.28 -3.47 -5.81
C VAL A 114 2.99 -4.14 -5.37
N LEU A 115 3.13 -5.29 -4.71
CA LEU A 115 2.05 -6.04 -4.11
C LEU A 115 2.09 -5.87 -2.59
N LEU A 116 1.01 -5.37 -2.01
CA LEU A 116 0.86 -5.08 -0.59
C LEU A 116 -0.10 -6.10 0.01
N GLN A 117 0.35 -6.84 1.01
CA GLN A 117 -0.45 -7.88 1.64
C GLN A 117 -1.20 -7.33 2.85
N LEU A 118 -2.52 -7.41 2.81
CA LEU A 118 -3.42 -7.08 3.90
C LEU A 118 -3.95 -8.34 4.58
N GLU A 119 -4.09 -8.29 5.90
CA GLU A 119 -4.66 -9.34 6.75
C GLU A 119 -5.67 -8.73 7.72
N LYS A 120 -6.79 -9.43 7.96
CA LYS A 120 -7.67 -9.13 9.09
C LYS A 120 -7.05 -9.62 10.38
N ARG A 121 -6.99 -8.76 11.39
CA ARG A 121 -6.53 -9.07 12.74
C ARG A 121 -7.51 -8.50 13.74
N GLY A 122 -8.48 -9.31 14.14
CA GLY A 122 -9.63 -8.82 14.93
C GLY A 122 -10.40 -7.79 14.12
N ASP A 123 -10.58 -6.60 14.71
CA ASP A 123 -11.29 -5.48 14.10
C ASP A 123 -10.40 -4.58 13.22
N GLU A 124 -9.11 -4.89 13.10
CA GLU A 124 -8.13 -4.10 12.37
C GLU A 124 -7.71 -4.78 11.05
N ILE A 125 -7.34 -3.96 10.07
CA ILE A 125 -6.67 -4.41 8.84
C ILE A 125 -5.17 -4.15 9.00
N ALA A 126 -4.36 -5.20 8.95
CA ALA A 126 -2.92 -5.12 9.07
C ALA A 126 -2.23 -5.23 7.70
N LEU A 127 -1.31 -4.32 7.42
CA LEU A 127 -0.36 -4.41 6.31
C LEU A 127 0.85 -5.22 6.74
N THR A 128 1.08 -6.36 6.12
CA THR A 128 2.03 -7.37 6.63
C THR A 128 3.22 -7.63 5.72
N GLU A 129 3.11 -7.27 4.44
CA GLU A 129 4.17 -7.50 3.46
C GLU A 129 4.08 -6.45 2.33
N ALA A 130 5.23 -6.11 1.76
CA ALA A 130 5.37 -5.41 0.49
C ALA A 130 6.38 -6.18 -0.36
N ARG A 131 6.01 -6.52 -1.60
CA ARG A 131 6.84 -7.33 -2.49
C ARG A 131 6.72 -6.97 -3.95
#